data_AF-A0A4Q3CM52-F1
#
_entry.id   AF-A0A4Q3CM52-F1
#
_cell.length_a   1.000
_cell.length_b   1.000
_cell.length_c   1.000
_cell.angle_alpha   90.00
_cell.angle_beta   90.00
_cell.angle_gamma   90.00
#
_symmetry.space_group_name_H-M   'P 1'
#
loop_
_entity.id
_entity.type
_entity.pdbx_description
1 polymer ?
#
loop_
_entity_poly.entity_id
_entity_poly.type
_entity_poly.pdbx_seq_one_letter_code
_entity_poly.pdbx_strand_id
1 'polypeptide(L)'
;MLHTKEYYENMVHEPRNPSHWHALFLDKSVPFNADAKAAFLYDSSTRSRQFLYPVAKVLARLAIIIMQLFKIIIPNLINAPKALHKCLYLGMKYFITPEANYLILRHFYLGSEVLRFIKDNVDGAGHIPMNPLKPLAVADIQDNMFL
;
A
#
# COMPACT_ATOMS: atom_id res chain seq x y z
N MET A 1 -0.41 -0.43 -16.75
CA MET A 1 -1.30 0.73 -16.87
C MET A 1 -2.06 0.84 -15.56
N LEU A 2 -2.12 2.01 -14.94
CA LEU A 2 -2.88 2.22 -13.70
C LEU A 2 -4.35 2.43 -14.07
N HIS A 3 -5.25 1.66 -13.46
CA HIS A 3 -6.69 1.86 -13.66
C HIS A 3 -7.20 2.99 -12.77
N THR A 4 -7.68 4.05 -13.42
CA THR A 4 -8.29 5.22 -12.76
C THR A 4 -9.81 5.10 -12.74
N LYS A 5 -10.50 6.12 -12.22
CA LYS A 5 -11.96 6.19 -12.16
C LYS A 5 -12.64 5.94 -13.51
N GLU A 6 -12.00 6.33 -14.62
CA GLU A 6 -12.52 6.19 -15.98
C GLU A 6 -12.86 4.74 -16.34
N TYR A 7 -12.12 3.77 -15.78
CA TYR A 7 -12.38 2.34 -16.00
C TYR A 7 -13.79 1.94 -15.53
N TYR A 8 -14.20 2.42 -14.35
CA TYR A 8 -15.52 2.11 -13.80
C TYR A 8 -16.59 3.05 -14.36
N GLU A 9 -16.27 4.32 -14.63
CA GLU A 9 -17.22 5.27 -15.24
C GLU A 9 -17.69 4.81 -16.63
N ASN A 10 -16.83 4.13 -17.40
CA ASN A 10 -17.17 3.59 -18.71
C ASN A 10 -17.63 2.12 -18.68
N MET A 11 -17.72 1.49 -17.51
CA MET A 11 -18.13 0.09 -17.42
C MET A 11 -19.63 -0.06 -17.73
N VAL A 12 -19.97 -0.99 -18.62
CA VAL A 12 -21.38 -1.24 -18.98
C VAL A 12 -22.14 -1.81 -17.77
N HIS A 13 -23.33 -1.26 -17.51
CA HIS A 13 -24.26 -1.82 -16.55
C HIS A 13 -25.03 -2.98 -17.17
N GLU A 14 -24.69 -4.21 -16.76
CA GLU A 14 -25.40 -5.43 -17.15
C GLU A 14 -26.33 -5.90 -16.01
N PRO A 15 -27.65 -5.68 -16.08
CA PRO A 15 -28.57 -6.07 -14.99
C PRO A 15 -28.62 -7.58 -14.73
N ARG A 16 -28.31 -8.39 -15.75
CA ARG A 16 -28.33 -9.86 -15.66
C ARG A 16 -27.05 -10.46 -15.06
N ASN A 17 -25.99 -9.66 -14.96
CA ASN A 17 -24.71 -10.06 -14.40
C ASN A 17 -24.01 -8.85 -13.73
N PRO A 18 -24.58 -8.33 -12.62
CA PRO A 18 -24.08 -7.10 -12.03
C PRO A 18 -22.69 -7.30 -11.43
N SER A 19 -21.76 -6.41 -11.76
CA SER A 19 -20.45 -6.36 -11.12
C SER A 19 -20.56 -5.73 -9.73
N HIS A 20 -20.31 -6.51 -8.67
CA HIS A 20 -20.24 -5.99 -7.30
C HIS A 20 -19.18 -4.89 -7.14
N TRP A 21 -18.06 -4.99 -7.86
CA TRP A 21 -17.01 -3.96 -7.85
C TRP A 21 -17.49 -2.63 -8.45
N HIS A 22 -18.31 -2.69 -9.50
CA HIS A 22 -18.90 -1.50 -10.08
C HIS A 22 -19.92 -0.85 -9.14
N ALA A 23 -20.77 -1.65 -8.50
CA ALA A 23 -21.70 -1.15 -7.48
C ALA A 23 -20.96 -0.47 -6.33
N LEU A 24 -19.89 -1.09 -5.82
CA LEU A 24 -19.04 -0.49 -4.79
C LEU A 24 -18.37 0.79 -5.27
N PHE A 25 -17.93 0.89 -6.52
CA PHE A 25 -17.35 2.12 -7.07
C PHE A 25 -18.37 3.27 -7.07
N LEU A 26 -19.61 3.00 -7.50
CA LEU A 26 -20.69 3.99 -7.55
C LEU A 26 -21.21 4.42 -6.18
N ASP A 27 -21.02 3.61 -5.13
CA ASP A 27 -21.41 3.97 -3.77
C ASP A 27 -20.59 5.17 -3.25
N LYS A 28 -21.22 6.33 -3.13
CA LYS A 28 -20.58 7.57 -2.63
C LYS A 28 -20.79 7.82 -1.14
N SER A 29 -21.25 6.82 -0.39
CA SER A 29 -21.50 6.95 1.06
C SER A 29 -20.23 7.23 1.87
N VAL A 30 -19.09 6.69 1.45
CA VAL A 30 -17.78 6.89 2.10
C VAL A 30 -16.94 7.89 1.31
N PRO A 31 -16.41 8.97 1.95
CA PRO A 31 -15.53 9.91 1.29
C PRO A 31 -14.20 9.22 0.92
N PHE A 32 -14.06 8.88 -0.35
CA PHE A 32 -12.88 8.23 -0.92
C PHE A 32 -12.56 8.90 -2.24
N ASN A 33 -11.32 9.37 -2.41
CA ASN A 33 -10.82 9.83 -3.71
C ASN A 33 -11.11 8.79 -4.81
N ALA A 34 -11.73 9.22 -5.91
CA ALA A 34 -12.27 8.33 -6.94
C ALA A 34 -11.21 7.44 -7.59
N ASP A 35 -10.03 7.98 -7.92
CA ASP A 35 -8.95 7.21 -8.54
C ASP A 35 -8.33 6.20 -7.58
N ALA A 36 -8.14 6.58 -6.32
CA ALA A 36 -7.68 5.65 -5.29
C ALA A 36 -8.71 4.55 -5.00
N LYS A 37 -10.00 4.87 -5.04
CA LYS A 37 -11.07 3.88 -4.93
C LYS A 37 -11.06 2.92 -6.12
N ALA A 38 -10.92 3.44 -7.35
CA ALA A 38 -10.83 2.62 -8.55
C ALA A 38 -9.63 1.67 -8.50
N ALA A 39 -8.44 2.18 -8.19
CA ALA A 39 -7.23 1.36 -8.04
C ALA A 39 -7.41 0.26 -6.97
N PHE A 40 -8.01 0.60 -5.83
CA PHE A 40 -8.30 -0.36 -4.75
C PHE A 40 -9.25 -1.47 -5.18
N LEU A 41 -10.37 -1.12 -5.82
CA LEU A 41 -11.37 -2.09 -6.25
C LEU A 41 -10.82 -2.97 -7.39
N TYR A 42 -10.04 -2.39 -8.31
CA TYR A 42 -9.41 -3.14 -9.39
C TYR A 42 -8.43 -4.17 -8.83
N ASP A 43 -7.49 -3.76 -7.98
CA ASP A 43 -6.52 -4.66 -7.34
C ASP A 43 -7.22 -5.78 -6.55
N SER A 44 -8.28 -5.42 -5.81
CA SER A 44 -9.08 -6.38 -5.04
C SER A 44 -9.81 -7.39 -5.91
N SER A 45 -10.18 -7.03 -7.13
CA SER A 45 -10.88 -7.90 -8.09
C SER A 45 -9.96 -8.89 -8.81
N THR A 46 -8.63 -8.78 -8.64
CA THR A 46 -7.68 -9.61 -9.38
C THR A 46 -7.71 -11.09 -8.95
N ARG A 47 -7.48 -11.99 -9.91
CA ARG A 47 -7.40 -13.45 -9.64
C ARG A 47 -6.26 -13.81 -8.68
N SER A 48 -5.14 -13.07 -8.73
CA SER A 48 -4.05 -13.25 -7.77
C SER A 48 -4.53 -12.96 -6.34
N ARG A 49 -5.30 -11.90 -6.12
CA ARG A 49 -5.92 -11.60 -4.83
C ARG A 49 -6.91 -12.68 -4.40
N GLN A 50 -7.67 -13.25 -5.31
CA GLN A 50 -8.66 -14.28 -4.99
C GLN A 50 -8.01 -15.63 -4.63
N PHE A 51 -7.04 -16.09 -5.42
CA PHE A 51 -6.52 -17.46 -5.33
C PHE A 51 -5.13 -17.57 -4.71
N LEU A 52 -4.23 -16.62 -4.97
CA LEU A 52 -2.85 -16.66 -4.47
C LEU A 52 -2.74 -16.10 -3.04
N TYR A 53 -3.50 -15.05 -2.72
CA TYR A 53 -3.43 -14.39 -1.41
C TYR A 53 -3.70 -15.32 -0.22
N PRO A 54 -4.69 -16.23 -0.22
CA PRO A 54 -4.91 -17.13 0.92
C PRO A 54 -3.67 -17.98 1.24
N VAL A 55 -3.01 -18.52 0.22
CA VAL A 55 -1.80 -19.33 0.37
C VAL A 55 -0.61 -18.45 0.78
N ALA A 56 -0.39 -17.34 0.06
CA ALA A 56 0.69 -16.40 0.36
C ALA A 56 0.60 -15.83 1.77
N LYS A 57 -0.62 -15.56 2.26
CA LYS A 57 -0.88 -15.07 3.62
C LYS A 57 -0.46 -16.07 4.69
N VAL A 58 -0.70 -17.36 4.48
CA VAL A 58 -0.26 -18.41 5.41
C VAL A 58 1.26 -18.51 5.40
N LEU A 59 1.88 -18.58 4.22
CA LEU A 59 3.34 -18.66 4.09
C LEU A 59 4.05 -17.45 4.69
N ALA A 60 3.53 -16.23 4.44
CA ALA A 60 4.08 -15.00 5.00
C ALA A 60 4.00 -14.99 6.53
N ARG A 61 2.88 -15.43 7.11
CA ARG A 61 2.74 -15.54 8.57
C ARG A 61 3.71 -16.55 9.17
N LEU A 62 3.87 -17.72 8.55
CA LEU A 62 4.85 -18.72 8.99
C LEU A 62 6.28 -18.18 8.89
N ALA A 63 6.63 -17.50 7.80
CA ALA A 63 7.94 -16.88 7.63
C ALA A 63 8.21 -15.82 8.72
N ILE A 64 7.21 -15.00 9.07
CA ILE A 64 7.32 -14.02 10.16
C ILE A 64 7.56 -14.72 11.50
N ILE A 65 6.86 -15.82 11.80
CA ILE A 65 7.05 -16.59 13.04
C ILE A 65 8.46 -17.19 13.09
N ILE A 66 8.91 -17.82 12.00
CA ILE A 66 10.27 -18.37 11.90
C ILE A 66 11.32 -17.28 12.11
N MET A 67 11.15 -16.11 11.49
CA MET A 67 12.03 -14.97 11.68
C MET A 67 12.05 -14.46 13.13
N GLN A 68 10.91 -14.49 13.83
CA GLN A 68 10.85 -14.13 15.24
C GLN A 68 11.59 -15.16 16.10
N LEU A 69 11.39 -16.47 15.88
CA LEU A 69 12.12 -17.53 16.58
C LEU A 69 13.63 -17.43 16.36
N PHE A 70 14.05 -17.15 15.12
CA PHE A 70 15.45 -16.90 14.80
C PHE A 70 16.03 -15.70 15.56
N LYS A 71 15.30 -14.57 15.61
CA LYS A 71 15.72 -13.38 16.36
C LYS A 71 15.80 -13.59 17.87
N ILE A 72 15.03 -14.54 18.43
CA ILE A 72 15.12 -14.92 19.85
C ILE A 72 16.47 -15.60 20.13
N ILE A 73 16.93 -16.47 19.24
CA ILE A 73 18.17 -17.23 19.42
C ILE A 73 19.40 -16.34 19.18
N ILE A 74 19.38 -15.49 18.14
CA ILE A 74 20.52 -14.64 17.79
C ILE A 74 20.05 -13.19 17.57
N PRO A 75 19.88 -12.41 18.65
CA PRO A 75 19.46 -11.02 18.54
C PRO A 75 20.52 -10.18 17.80
N ASN A 76 20.07 -9.26 16.95
CA ASN A 76 20.89 -8.25 16.25
C ASN A 76 21.99 -8.78 15.30
N LEU A 77 21.95 -10.04 14.86
CA LEU A 77 22.97 -10.59 13.96
C LEU A 77 23.00 -9.93 12.57
N ILE A 78 21.85 -9.51 12.05
CA ILE A 78 21.70 -8.96 10.69
C ILE A 78 21.03 -7.59 10.76
N ASN A 79 21.84 -6.54 10.82
CA ASN A 79 21.41 -5.16 10.64
C ASN A 79 21.78 -4.71 9.22
N ALA A 80 20.92 -5.03 8.25
CA ALA A 80 21.14 -4.74 6.84
C ALA A 80 19.99 -3.89 6.25
N PRO A 81 19.79 -2.63 6.71
CA PRO A 81 18.69 -1.79 6.27
C PRO A 81 18.69 -1.61 4.75
N LYS A 82 19.85 -1.39 4.13
CA LYS A 82 19.98 -1.27 2.67
C LYS A 82 19.53 -2.54 1.91
N ALA A 83 19.85 -3.73 2.43
CA ALA A 83 19.43 -4.98 1.81
C ALA A 83 17.91 -5.18 1.91
N LEU A 84 17.32 -4.79 3.05
CA LEU A 84 15.87 -4.80 3.25
C LEU A 84 15.17 -3.86 2.27
N HIS A 85 15.63 -2.60 2.17
CA HIS A 85 15.08 -1.63 1.22
C HIS A 85 15.20 -2.09 -0.23
N LYS A 86 16.34 -2.68 -0.62
CA LYS A 86 16.52 -3.25 -1.95
C LYS A 86 15.57 -4.44 -2.21
N CYS A 87 15.37 -5.31 -1.24
CA CYS A 87 14.41 -6.42 -1.33
C CYS A 87 12.98 -5.88 -1.52
N LEU A 88 12.59 -4.87 -0.74
CA LEU A 88 11.30 -4.20 -0.89
C LEU A 88 11.14 -3.57 -2.27
N TYR A 89 12.13 -2.80 -2.74
CA TYR A 89 12.11 -2.20 -4.07
C TYR A 89 11.91 -3.25 -5.18
N LEU A 90 12.68 -4.35 -5.13
CA LEU A 90 12.55 -5.44 -6.10
C LEU A 90 11.16 -6.10 -6.03
N GLY A 91 10.64 -6.32 -4.81
CA GLY A 91 9.29 -6.80 -4.57
C GLY A 91 8.24 -5.91 -5.23
N MET A 92 8.29 -4.61 -4.94
CA MET A 92 7.35 -3.62 -5.45
C MET A 92 7.44 -3.46 -6.96
N LYS A 93 8.65 -3.48 -7.52
CA LYS A 93 8.91 -3.32 -8.95
C LYS A 93 8.38 -4.48 -9.79
N TYR A 94 8.51 -5.72 -9.31
CA TYR A 94 8.26 -6.91 -10.13
C TYR A 94 7.05 -7.74 -9.69
N PHE A 95 6.65 -7.72 -8.42
CA PHE A 95 5.62 -8.62 -7.87
C PHE A 95 4.33 -7.91 -7.44
N ILE A 96 4.31 -6.58 -7.40
CA ILE A 96 3.15 -5.79 -6.97
C ILE A 96 2.52 -5.08 -8.17
N THR A 97 1.19 -5.06 -8.20
CA THR A 97 0.41 -4.37 -9.23
C THR A 97 0.66 -2.85 -9.17
N PRO A 98 0.54 -2.13 -10.31
CA PRO A 98 0.60 -0.67 -10.32
C PRO A 98 -0.42 -0.02 -9.37
N GLU A 99 -1.61 -0.60 -9.27
CA GLU A 99 -2.69 -0.14 -8.38
C GLU A 99 -2.30 -0.24 -6.91
N ALA A 100 -1.77 -1.39 -6.48
CA ALA A 100 -1.32 -1.56 -5.10
C ALA A 100 -0.11 -0.66 -4.80
N ASN A 101 0.84 -0.53 -5.73
CA ASN A 101 1.97 0.41 -5.57
C ASN A 101 1.47 1.85 -5.41
N TYR A 102 0.52 2.30 -6.23
CA TYR A 102 -0.09 3.62 -6.11
C TYR A 102 -0.68 3.84 -4.71
N LEU A 103 -1.43 2.87 -4.18
CA LEU A 103 -2.03 2.97 -2.84
C LEU A 103 -0.98 2.96 -1.72
N ILE A 104 0.06 2.14 -1.83
CA ILE A 104 1.17 2.07 -0.85
C ILE A 104 1.90 3.41 -0.78
N LEU A 105 2.29 3.97 -1.94
CA LEU A 105 2.98 5.26 -2.01
C LEU A 105 2.09 6.40 -1.46
N ARG A 106 0.81 6.40 -1.86
CA ARG A 106 -0.18 7.36 -1.39
C ARG A 106 -0.38 7.30 0.13
N HIS A 107 -0.36 6.10 0.73
CA HIS A 107 -0.48 5.93 2.17
C HIS A 107 0.63 6.65 2.92
N PHE A 108 1.89 6.48 2.51
CA PHE A 108 3.04 7.16 3.13
C PHE A 108 2.95 8.68 2.97
N TYR A 109 2.65 9.14 1.75
CA TYR A 109 2.55 10.56 1.46
C TYR A 109 1.47 11.23 2.31
N LEU A 110 0.25 10.68 2.29
CA LEU A 110 -0.87 11.25 3.04
C LEU A 110 -0.69 11.13 4.55
N GLY A 111 -0.13 10.03 5.04
CA GLY A 111 0.20 9.88 6.45
C GLY A 111 1.13 11.01 6.92
N SER A 112 2.13 11.35 6.11
CA SER A 112 3.05 12.46 6.41
C SER A 112 2.36 13.82 6.41
N GLU A 113 1.41 14.05 5.49
CA GLU A 113 0.62 15.29 5.48
C GLU A 113 -0.34 15.39 6.66
N VAL A 114 -0.95 14.28 7.09
CA VAL A 114 -1.80 14.25 8.29
C VAL A 114 -0.97 14.57 9.54
N LEU A 115 0.21 13.96 9.69
CA LEU A 115 1.10 14.26 10.82
C LEU A 115 1.57 15.72 10.81
N ARG A 116 1.88 16.27 9.64
CA ARG A 116 2.21 17.69 9.48
C ARG A 116 1.04 18.58 9.88
N PHE A 117 -0.16 18.29 9.37
CA PHE A 117 -1.37 19.02 9.73
C PHE A 117 -1.58 19.04 11.24
N ILE A 118 -1.44 17.91 11.92
CA ILE A 118 -1.54 17.85 13.39
C ILE A 118 -0.48 18.73 14.05
N LYS A 119 0.80 18.58 13.67
CA LYS A 119 1.90 19.36 14.24
C LYS A 119 1.70 20.86 14.11
N ASP A 120 1.20 21.30 12.95
CA ASP A 120 1.03 22.73 12.64
C ASP A 120 -0.20 23.33 13.34
N ASN A 121 -1.10 22.50 13.89
CA ASN A 121 -2.36 22.94 14.51
C ASN A 121 -2.49 22.57 16.01
N VAL A 122 -1.48 21.94 16.62
CA VAL A 122 -1.49 21.57 18.04
C VAL A 122 -0.48 22.43 18.80
N ASP A 123 -0.98 23.18 19.79
CA ASP A 123 -0.16 23.98 20.68
C ASP A 123 0.89 23.12 21.39
N GLY A 124 2.14 23.58 21.37
CA GLY A 124 3.26 22.85 21.95
C GLY A 124 3.89 21.78 21.04
N ALA A 125 3.30 21.41 19.90
CA ALA A 125 3.87 20.39 19.00
C ALA A 125 4.98 20.93 18.06
N GLY A 126 5.21 22.24 18.01
CA GLY A 126 6.14 22.89 17.07
C GLY A 126 7.58 22.38 17.13
N HIS A 127 8.05 21.98 18.31
CA HIS A 127 9.42 21.51 18.56
C HIS A 127 9.66 20.04 18.17
N ILE A 128 8.60 19.29 17.84
CA ILE A 128 8.71 17.87 17.48
C ILE A 128 9.33 17.77 16.07
N PRO A 129 10.48 17.07 15.91
CA PRO A 129 11.08 16.87 14.61
C PRO A 129 10.21 15.95 13.75
N MET A 130 10.17 16.23 12.45
CA MET A 130 9.39 15.47 11.46
C MET A 130 10.32 14.83 10.45
N ASN A 131 10.06 13.57 10.11
CA ASN A 131 10.72 12.82 9.04
C ASN A 131 9.65 12.42 8.00
N PRO A 132 9.19 13.35 7.14
CA PRO A 132 8.08 13.10 6.25
C PRO A 132 8.47 12.12 5.13
N LEU A 133 7.63 11.12 4.91
CA LEU A 133 7.75 10.12 3.86
C LEU A 133 6.89 10.52 2.67
N LYS A 134 7.50 11.05 1.61
CA LYS A 134 6.80 11.57 0.42
C LYS A 134 7.27 10.92 -0.88
N PRO A 135 7.19 9.59 -1.01
CA PRO A 135 7.62 8.93 -2.23
C PRO A 135 6.62 9.23 -3.35
N LEU A 136 7.12 9.49 -4.55
CA LEU A 136 6.34 9.71 -5.77
C LEU A 136 6.50 8.55 -6.76
N ALA A 137 7.57 7.79 -6.63
CA ALA A 137 7.86 6.62 -7.42
C ALA A 137 8.36 5.45 -6.55
N VAL A 138 8.22 4.22 -7.06
CA VAL A 138 8.74 3.01 -6.41
C VAL A 138 10.27 3.09 -6.20
N ALA A 139 10.98 3.79 -7.09
CA ALA A 139 12.42 4.04 -6.97
C ALA A 139 12.79 4.79 -5.67
N ASP A 140 11.91 5.65 -5.16
CA ASP A 140 12.18 6.46 -3.97
C ASP A 140 12.24 5.60 -2.68
N ILE A 141 11.81 4.34 -2.76
CA ILE A 141 11.83 3.39 -1.62
C ILE A 141 13.20 2.72 -1.47
N GLN A 142 13.98 2.69 -2.56
CA GLN A 142 15.20 1.89 -2.65
C GLN A 142 16.28 2.33 -1.65
N ASP A 143 16.40 3.63 -1.39
CA ASP A 143 17.50 4.19 -0.62
C ASP A 143 16.99 4.89 0.65
N ASN A 144 17.08 4.19 1.77
CA ASN A 144 16.96 4.75 3.13
C ASN A 144 15.63 5.46 3.45
N MET A 145 14.52 5.12 2.78
CA MET A 145 13.23 5.76 3.02
C MET A 145 12.76 5.70 4.49
N PHE A 146 13.16 4.69 5.26
CA PHE A 146 12.70 4.47 6.64
C PHE A 146 13.80 4.67 7.69
N LEU A 147 14.87 5.39 7.35
CA LEU A 147 15.99 5.69 8.25
C LEU A 147 15.94 7.11 8.81
#